data_AF-A0A8K0VVP0-F1
#
_entry.id   AF-A0A8K0VVP0-F1
#
_cell.length_a   1.000
_cell.length_b   1.000
_cell.length_c   1.000
_cell.angle_alpha   90.00
_cell.angle_beta   90.00
_cell.angle_gamma   90.00
#
_symmetry.space_group_name_H-M   'P 1'
#
loop_
_entity.id
_entity.type
_entity.pdbx_description
1 polymer ?
#
loop_
_entity_poly.entity_id
_entity_poly.type
_entity_poly.pdbx_seq_one_letter_code
_entity_poly.pdbx_strand_id
1 'polypeptide(L)'
;ASYWDADDCEMESDSEVALDLKGRKHVDKSANADGVYWMQTDTASSYYTFPMPGKAAADALRSFLGGLLPLNAITDEYGHVTPIAHVANDHLPTLQARLWTGDLRSSNSSWPQVSATETLDTCSGPTSRYRKASIPPTPQRAVVHEDRRLLAHHVNLLSELLDDKYVFILNNKSIGTCDFNACRLPTSESNRSSPLVTIEQLIHWGTLTPAFDSSLCRGHVLAFRRNGEMCKDPLWTQAIRKFTSPNPPKYCGECLEMLMDKRATAAADMKRSRPRSFIAVNGQCRYAALDEARQLSSTSG
;
A
#
# COMPACT_ATOMS: atom_id res chain seq x y z
N ALA A 1 -18.39 -62.62 37.27
CA ALA A 1 -17.06 -62.89 36.69
C ALA A 1 -17.18 -62.68 35.19
N SER A 2 -16.88 -61.46 34.73
CA SER A 2 -16.93 -61.05 33.33
C SER A 2 -15.51 -60.80 32.85
N TYR A 3 -15.17 -61.51 31.78
CA TYR A 3 -13.88 -61.58 31.11
C TYR A 3 -13.65 -60.27 30.34
N TRP A 4 -12.52 -59.60 30.58
CA TRP A 4 -12.12 -58.41 29.81
C TRP A 4 -11.20 -58.88 28.70
N ASP A 5 -11.68 -58.84 27.45
CA ASP A 5 -10.84 -58.98 26.26
C ASP A 5 -9.93 -57.76 26.14
N ALA A 6 -8.63 -58.02 26.04
CA ALA A 6 -7.60 -57.03 25.79
C ALA A 6 -7.56 -56.75 24.29
N ASP A 7 -8.09 -55.59 23.88
CA ASP A 7 -7.82 -55.03 22.56
C ASP A 7 -6.34 -54.63 22.48
N ASP A 8 -5.60 -55.35 21.62
CA ASP A 8 -4.26 -55.01 21.17
C ASP A 8 -4.33 -53.67 20.40
N CYS A 9 -4.08 -52.58 21.11
CA CYS A 9 -3.82 -51.29 20.49
C CYS A 9 -2.44 -51.36 19.80
N GLU A 10 -2.42 -51.72 18.52
CA GLU A 10 -1.26 -51.55 17.65
C GLU A 10 -0.76 -50.10 17.79
N MET A 11 0.40 -49.94 18.43
CA MET A 11 1.09 -48.66 18.52
C MET A 11 1.56 -48.29 17.12
N GLU A 12 0.79 -47.46 16.41
CA GLU A 12 1.27 -46.73 15.25
C GLU A 12 2.53 -45.99 15.68
N SER A 13 3.67 -46.54 15.25
CA SER A 13 4.98 -45.95 15.43
C SER A 13 4.96 -44.57 14.78
N ASP A 14 4.87 -43.53 15.60
CA ASP A 14 5.11 -42.13 15.26
C ASP A 14 6.51 -42.02 14.64
N SER A 15 6.62 -42.33 13.35
CA SER A 15 7.83 -42.14 12.58
C SER A 15 7.95 -40.64 12.37
N GLU A 16 8.69 -40.00 13.27
CA GLU A 16 9.08 -38.60 13.22
C GLU A 16 9.52 -38.27 11.79
N VAL A 17 8.73 -37.45 11.10
CA VAL A 17 8.97 -37.10 9.70
C VAL A 17 10.21 -36.24 9.67
N ALA A 18 11.35 -36.83 9.31
CA ALA A 18 12.60 -36.11 9.13
C ALA A 18 12.44 -35.04 8.03
N LEU A 19 12.22 -33.81 8.46
CA LEU A 19 12.25 -32.62 7.62
C LEU A 19 13.70 -32.15 7.49
N ASP A 20 14.10 -31.69 6.30
CA ASP A 20 15.40 -31.05 6.12
C ASP A 20 15.48 -29.71 6.87
N LEU A 21 16.67 -29.10 6.87
CA LEU A 21 16.92 -27.78 7.47
C LEU A 21 16.08 -26.64 6.85
N LYS A 22 15.34 -26.90 5.77
CA LYS A 22 14.41 -25.96 5.11
C LYS A 22 12.94 -26.35 5.33
N GLY A 23 12.66 -27.33 6.20
CA GLY A 23 11.31 -27.80 6.51
C GLY A 23 10.68 -28.67 5.41
N ARG A 24 11.46 -29.20 4.46
CA ARG A 24 10.97 -30.07 3.39
C ARG A 24 11.13 -31.53 3.79
N LYS A 25 10.09 -32.33 3.57
CA LYS A 25 10.15 -33.77 3.79
C LYS A 25 11.12 -34.42 2.80
N HIS A 26 12.14 -35.10 3.31
CA HIS A 26 12.96 -35.97 2.47
C HIS A 26 12.14 -37.20 2.09
N VAL A 27 11.94 -37.40 0.79
CA VAL A 27 11.39 -38.66 0.28
C VAL A 27 12.56 -39.64 0.24
N ASP A 28 12.46 -40.71 1.03
CA ASP A 28 13.49 -41.74 1.06
C ASP A 28 13.53 -42.46 -0.29
N LYS A 29 14.65 -42.30 -1.00
CA LYS A 29 14.86 -42.85 -2.35
C LYS A 29 15.28 -44.32 -2.33
N SER A 30 15.65 -44.84 -1.15
CA SER A 30 16.23 -46.18 -1.01
C SER A 30 15.23 -47.32 -1.33
N ALA A 31 13.93 -47.04 -1.32
CA ALA A 31 12.89 -48.04 -1.56
C ALA A 31 12.48 -48.22 -3.04
N ASN A 32 13.06 -47.50 -4.01
CA ASN A 32 12.51 -47.44 -5.38
C ASN A 32 10.99 -47.09 -5.38
N ALA A 33 10.55 -46.34 -4.37
CA ALA A 33 9.20 -45.80 -4.29
C ALA A 33 8.99 -44.60 -5.24
N ASP A 34 9.99 -44.29 -6.08
CA ASP A 34 9.85 -43.51 -7.32
C ASP A 34 9.06 -44.32 -8.36
N GLY A 35 7.91 -44.87 -7.96
CA GLY A 35 6.94 -45.43 -8.90
C GLY A 35 6.58 -44.36 -9.91
N VAL A 36 6.25 -44.78 -11.14
CA VAL A 36 5.65 -43.88 -12.12
C VAL A 36 4.38 -43.31 -11.48
N TYR A 37 4.45 -42.05 -11.04
CA TYR A 37 3.28 -41.35 -10.54
C TYR A 37 2.32 -41.20 -11.72
N TRP A 38 1.33 -42.07 -11.77
CA TRP A 38 0.20 -41.88 -12.67
C TRP A 38 -0.54 -40.65 -12.14
N MET A 39 -0.51 -39.56 -12.89
CA MET A 39 -1.43 -38.46 -12.62
C MET A 39 -2.82 -39.04 -12.74
N GLN A 40 -3.55 -39.10 -11.63
CA GLN A 40 -4.94 -39.50 -11.60
C GLN A 40 -5.68 -38.63 -12.63
N THR A 41 -6.18 -39.25 -13.70
CA THR A 41 -6.93 -38.59 -14.77
C THR A 41 -8.28 -38.07 -14.29
N ASP A 42 -8.69 -38.50 -13.11
CA ASP A 42 -9.89 -38.10 -12.42
C ASP A 42 -9.62 -36.69 -11.85
N THR A 43 -9.85 -35.67 -12.67
CA THR A 43 -9.69 -34.24 -12.35
C THR A 43 -10.65 -33.73 -11.26
N ALA A 44 -11.24 -34.61 -10.46
CA ALA A 44 -12.06 -34.24 -9.31
C ALA A 44 -11.16 -33.85 -8.14
N SER A 45 -10.52 -32.68 -8.23
CA SER A 45 -9.84 -32.09 -7.09
C SER A 45 -10.88 -31.48 -6.15
N SER A 46 -11.10 -32.08 -4.99
CA SER A 46 -11.80 -31.40 -3.89
C SER A 46 -10.83 -30.46 -3.19
N TYR A 47 -11.16 -29.18 -3.11
CA TYR A 47 -10.41 -28.21 -2.33
C TYR A 47 -11.26 -27.67 -1.19
N TYR A 48 -10.67 -27.54 0.00
CA TYR A 48 -11.29 -26.85 1.13
C TYR A 48 -10.95 -25.37 1.04
N THR A 49 -11.97 -24.52 1.00
CA THR A 49 -11.79 -23.07 1.08
C THR A 49 -11.90 -22.65 2.54
N PHE A 50 -10.78 -22.23 3.12
CA PHE A 50 -10.80 -21.60 4.43
C PHE A 50 -11.29 -20.15 4.29
N PRO A 51 -12.14 -19.66 5.22
CA PRO A 51 -12.49 -18.25 5.24
C PRO A 51 -11.20 -17.44 5.42
N MET A 52 -10.96 -16.48 4.52
CA MET A 52 -9.81 -15.60 4.56
C MET A 52 -10.15 -14.37 5.41
N PRO A 53 -9.55 -14.21 6.61
CA PRO A 53 -9.89 -13.09 7.45
C PRO A 53 -9.55 -11.76 6.77
N GLY A 54 -10.48 -10.81 6.76
CA GLY A 54 -10.34 -9.51 6.11
C GLY A 54 -10.58 -9.51 4.62
N LYS A 55 -11.09 -10.60 4.03
CA LYS A 55 -11.50 -10.64 2.62
C LYS A 55 -12.40 -9.44 2.26
N ALA A 56 -13.35 -9.10 3.12
CA ALA A 56 -14.23 -7.94 2.90
C ALA A 56 -13.48 -6.60 2.81
N ALA A 57 -12.41 -6.40 3.60
CA ALA A 57 -11.60 -5.18 3.54
C ALA A 57 -10.75 -5.12 2.26
N ALA A 58 -10.16 -6.25 1.86
CA ALA A 58 -9.43 -6.35 0.60
C ALA A 58 -10.35 -6.16 -0.61
N ASP A 59 -11.52 -6.80 -0.62
CA ASP A 59 -12.52 -6.67 -1.68
C ASP A 59 -13.12 -5.26 -1.76
N ALA A 60 -13.24 -4.56 -0.62
CA ALA A 60 -13.61 -3.15 -0.61
C ALA A 60 -12.57 -2.28 -1.32
N LEU A 61 -11.27 -2.46 -1.02
CA LEU A 61 -10.21 -1.72 -1.70
C LEU A 61 -10.13 -2.08 -3.19
N ARG A 62 -10.29 -3.37 -3.51
CA ARG A 62 -10.35 -3.86 -4.88
C ARG A 62 -11.49 -3.18 -5.65
N SER A 63 -12.70 -3.18 -5.10
CA SER A 63 -13.87 -2.55 -5.75
C SER A 63 -13.67 -1.04 -5.92
N PHE A 64 -13.13 -0.38 -4.88
CA PHE A 64 -12.80 1.03 -4.89
C PHE A 64 -11.79 1.40 -6.00
N LEU A 65 -10.68 0.67 -6.08
CA LEU A 65 -9.65 0.89 -7.09
C LEU A 65 -10.16 0.56 -8.50
N GLY A 66 -11.01 -0.46 -8.65
CA GLY A 66 -11.60 -0.82 -9.94
C GLY A 66 -12.54 0.24 -10.51
N GLY A 67 -13.15 1.07 -9.65
CA GLY A 67 -13.97 2.21 -10.08
C GLY A 67 -13.15 3.48 -10.40
N LEU A 68 -11.93 3.60 -9.87
CA LEU A 68 -11.10 4.81 -10.02
C LEU A 68 -9.99 4.67 -11.05
N LEU A 69 -9.36 3.50 -11.14
CA LEU A 69 -8.24 3.26 -12.04
C LEU A 69 -8.73 2.81 -13.42
N PRO A 70 -8.16 3.34 -14.51
CA PRO A 70 -8.39 2.79 -15.84
C PRO A 70 -7.78 1.39 -15.93
N LEU A 71 -8.40 0.50 -16.71
CA LEU A 71 -8.01 -0.92 -16.79
C LEU A 71 -6.52 -1.13 -17.14
N ASN A 72 -5.93 -0.26 -17.96
CA ASN A 72 -4.52 -0.32 -18.35
C ASN A 72 -3.54 0.10 -17.24
N ALA A 73 -4.02 0.73 -16.16
CA ALA A 73 -3.20 1.12 -15.02
C ALA A 73 -3.23 0.11 -13.88
N ILE A 74 -4.13 -0.87 -13.94
CA ILE A 74 -4.22 -1.97 -12.98
C ILE A 74 -3.19 -3.00 -13.41
N THR A 75 -2.08 -3.06 -12.68
CA THR A 75 -1.07 -4.10 -12.89
C THR A 75 -0.91 -4.94 -11.64
N ASP A 76 -0.37 -6.13 -11.81
CA ASP A 76 0.13 -6.93 -10.69
C ASP A 76 1.50 -6.46 -10.21
N GLU A 77 2.06 -7.17 -9.23
CA GLU A 77 3.37 -6.94 -8.63
C GLU A 77 4.54 -7.09 -9.62
N TYR A 78 4.32 -7.71 -10.79
CA TYR A 78 5.31 -7.86 -11.86
C TYR A 78 5.18 -6.79 -12.94
N GLY A 79 4.17 -5.91 -12.82
CA GLY A 79 3.89 -4.85 -13.79
C GLY A 79 3.08 -5.30 -15.00
N HIS A 80 2.52 -6.51 -15.00
CA HIS A 80 1.62 -6.96 -16.06
C HIS A 80 0.20 -6.42 -15.84
N VAL A 81 -0.45 -5.98 -16.91
CA VAL A 81 -1.83 -5.52 -16.86
C VAL A 81 -2.74 -6.71 -16.59
N THR A 82 -3.40 -6.71 -15.44
CA THR A 82 -4.13 -7.86 -14.91
C THR A 82 -5.49 -7.40 -14.37
N PRO A 83 -6.60 -8.14 -14.59
CA PRO A 83 -7.89 -7.80 -14.01
C PRO A 83 -7.80 -7.64 -12.50
N ILE A 84 -8.48 -6.64 -11.94
CA ILE A 84 -8.34 -6.30 -10.51
C ILE A 84 -8.71 -7.44 -9.56
N ALA A 85 -9.59 -8.35 -10.01
CA ALA A 85 -9.96 -9.57 -9.30
C ALA A 85 -8.78 -10.53 -9.06
N HIS A 86 -7.77 -10.50 -9.93
CA HIS A 86 -6.61 -11.39 -9.87
C HIS A 86 -5.39 -10.73 -9.22
N VAL A 87 -5.42 -9.43 -8.94
CA VAL A 87 -4.33 -8.74 -8.24
C VAL A 87 -4.24 -9.26 -6.80
N ALA A 88 -3.03 -9.61 -6.36
CA ALA A 88 -2.78 -10.06 -5.00
C ALA A 88 -3.22 -9.01 -3.96
N ASN A 89 -3.82 -9.46 -2.86
CA ASN A 89 -4.35 -8.55 -1.83
C ASN A 89 -3.26 -7.61 -1.28
N ASP A 90 -2.02 -8.09 -1.14
CA ASP A 90 -0.89 -7.31 -0.63
C ASP A 90 -0.37 -6.24 -1.60
N HIS A 91 -0.77 -6.31 -2.88
CA HIS A 91 -0.41 -5.32 -3.89
C HIS A 91 -1.46 -4.20 -4.03
N LEU A 92 -2.65 -4.36 -3.42
CA LEU A 92 -3.71 -3.36 -3.50
C LEU A 92 -3.30 -1.97 -2.96
N PRO A 93 -2.55 -1.84 -1.85
CA PRO A 93 -2.08 -0.53 -1.40
C PRO A 93 -1.12 0.16 -2.40
N THR A 94 -0.25 -0.61 -3.05
CA THR A 94 0.65 -0.14 -4.11
C THR A 94 -0.14 0.39 -5.30
N LEU A 95 -1.25 -0.25 -5.66
CA LEU A 95 -2.17 0.29 -6.68
C LEU A 95 -2.83 1.61 -6.23
N GLN A 96 -3.15 1.76 -4.95
CA GLN A 96 -3.63 3.04 -4.41
C GLN A 96 -2.56 4.13 -4.46
N ALA A 97 -1.28 3.80 -4.30
CA ALA A 97 -0.15 4.72 -4.45
C ALA A 97 -0.12 5.37 -5.84
N ARG A 98 -0.49 4.63 -6.90
CA ARG A 98 -0.56 5.15 -8.27
C ARG A 98 -1.56 6.29 -8.46
N LEU A 99 -2.58 6.39 -7.59
CA LEU A 99 -3.49 7.53 -7.58
C LEU A 99 -2.75 8.84 -7.22
N TRP A 100 -1.68 8.74 -6.45
CA TRP A 100 -0.89 9.87 -5.92
C TRP A 100 0.24 10.31 -6.85
N THR A 101 0.88 9.39 -7.59
CA THR A 101 2.00 9.71 -8.50
C THR A 101 1.56 10.51 -9.74
N GLY A 102 0.27 10.47 -10.09
CA GLY A 102 -0.27 11.27 -11.20
C GLY A 102 0.13 10.80 -12.60
N ASP A 103 0.76 9.62 -12.72
CA ASP A 103 1.15 9.01 -14.00
C ASP A 103 -0.04 8.53 -14.84
N LEU A 104 -1.24 8.57 -14.28
CA LEU A 104 -2.51 8.24 -14.94
C LEU A 104 -2.91 9.22 -16.05
N ARG A 105 -2.21 10.34 -16.19
CA ARG A 105 -2.47 11.38 -17.22
C ARG A 105 -2.12 10.98 -18.65
N SER A 106 -1.40 9.89 -18.88
CA SER A 106 -1.11 9.43 -20.25
C SER A 106 -2.36 8.91 -20.98
N SER A 107 -3.45 8.65 -20.23
CA SER A 107 -4.78 8.49 -20.79
C SER A 107 -5.45 9.86 -20.83
N ASN A 108 -5.80 10.37 -22.00
CA ASN A 108 -6.53 11.63 -22.22
C ASN A 108 -7.94 11.68 -21.57
N SER A 109 -8.30 10.70 -20.73
CA SER A 109 -9.53 10.71 -19.95
C SER A 109 -9.38 11.68 -18.77
N SER A 110 -10.11 12.79 -18.80
CA SER A 110 -10.51 13.48 -17.57
C SER A 110 -11.02 12.42 -16.60
N TRP A 111 -10.45 12.35 -15.40
CA TRP A 111 -10.93 11.44 -14.36
C TRP A 111 -12.45 11.52 -14.31
N PRO A 112 -13.17 10.38 -14.27
CA PRO A 112 -14.59 10.43 -14.05
C PRO A 112 -14.79 11.24 -12.76
N GLN A 113 -15.41 12.42 -12.89
CA GLN A 113 -15.96 13.05 -11.71
C GLN A 113 -16.98 12.04 -11.23
N VAL A 114 -16.64 11.32 -10.16
CA VAL A 114 -17.59 10.49 -9.44
C VAL A 114 -18.60 11.49 -8.90
N SER A 115 -19.62 11.77 -9.71
CA SER A 115 -20.80 12.48 -9.28
C SER A 115 -21.31 11.65 -8.12
N ALA A 116 -21.19 12.18 -6.90
CA ALA A 116 -21.73 11.59 -5.69
C ALA A 116 -23.27 11.66 -5.70
N THR A 117 -23.87 11.22 -6.80
CA THR A 117 -25.29 11.19 -7.09
C THR A 117 -25.68 9.73 -7.02
N GLU A 118 -25.99 9.22 -5.82
CA GLU A 118 -27.10 8.25 -5.59
C GLU A 118 -27.18 7.68 -4.17
N THR A 119 -26.23 7.92 -3.27
CA THR A 119 -26.45 7.61 -1.85
C THR A 119 -26.93 8.85 -1.09
N LEU A 120 -28.25 8.87 -0.87
CA LEU A 120 -28.98 9.69 0.09
C LEU A 120 -28.17 10.01 1.35
N ASP A 121 -27.79 11.28 1.54
CA ASP A 121 -28.01 11.92 2.84
C ASP A 121 -28.09 13.45 2.71
N THR A 122 -29.26 13.98 3.03
CA THR A 122 -29.61 15.39 2.95
C THR A 122 -29.05 16.11 4.16
N CYS A 123 -27.78 16.52 4.12
CA CYS A 123 -27.19 17.44 5.10
C CYS A 123 -26.35 18.50 4.39
N SER A 124 -27.00 19.31 3.54
CA SER A 124 -26.42 20.52 2.98
C SER A 124 -26.24 21.57 4.09
N GLY A 125 -25.07 21.56 4.72
CA GLY A 125 -24.61 22.68 5.54
C GLY A 125 -24.46 23.96 4.69
N PRO A 126 -24.55 25.14 5.31
CA PRO A 126 -24.42 26.41 4.61
C PRO A 126 -23.03 26.53 3.99
N THR A 127 -23.00 26.63 2.66
CA THR A 127 -21.80 26.94 1.89
C THR A 127 -21.27 28.31 2.33
N SER A 128 -20.16 28.30 3.06
CA SER A 128 -19.46 29.50 3.52
C SER A 128 -19.01 30.32 2.30
N ARG A 129 -19.78 31.36 1.97
CA ARG A 129 -19.40 32.38 0.98
C ARG A 129 -18.33 33.28 1.60
N TYR A 130 -17.08 32.87 1.48
CA TYR A 130 -15.92 33.71 1.82
C TYR A 130 -15.93 34.96 0.92
N ARG A 131 -16.31 36.12 1.47
CA ARG A 131 -16.11 37.43 0.85
C ARG A 131 -14.61 37.69 0.75
N LYS A 132 -14.07 37.74 -0.46
CA LYS A 132 -12.71 38.21 -0.74
C LYS A 132 -12.63 39.71 -0.41
N ALA A 133 -12.02 40.04 0.73
CA ALA A 133 -11.54 41.40 0.99
C ALA A 133 -10.33 41.68 0.08
N SER A 134 -10.37 42.80 -0.63
CA SER A 134 -9.31 43.28 -1.51
C SER A 134 -8.12 43.79 -0.70
N ILE A 135 -7.14 42.91 -0.46
CA ILE A 135 -5.87 43.22 0.22
C ILE A 135 -4.83 43.62 -0.84
N PRO A 136 -4.02 44.68 -0.61
CA PRO A 136 -2.98 45.13 -1.55
C PRO A 136 -1.87 44.07 -1.75
N PRO A 137 -1.27 43.99 -2.96
CA PRO A 137 -0.30 42.97 -3.32
C PRO A 137 1.05 43.21 -2.61
N THR A 138 1.29 42.47 -1.53
CA THR A 138 2.61 42.29 -0.91
C THR A 138 3.49 41.43 -1.85
N PRO A 139 4.83 41.52 -1.81
CA PRO A 139 5.72 40.70 -2.65
C PRO A 139 5.60 39.19 -2.31
N GLN A 140 4.68 38.51 -3.00
CA GLN A 140 4.21 37.14 -2.72
C GLN A 140 5.09 36.03 -3.32
N ARG A 141 6.15 36.34 -4.09
CA ARG A 141 6.83 35.31 -4.90
C ARG A 141 7.57 34.24 -4.08
N ALA A 142 8.20 34.61 -2.97
CA ALA A 142 8.97 33.65 -2.17
C ALA A 142 8.08 32.64 -1.43
N VAL A 143 6.98 33.12 -0.81
CA VAL A 143 6.05 32.29 -0.02
C VAL A 143 5.38 31.20 -0.88
N VAL A 144 4.98 31.54 -2.10
CA VAL A 144 4.31 30.59 -3.02
C VAL A 144 5.22 29.41 -3.41
N HIS A 145 6.55 29.58 -3.44
CA HIS A 145 7.47 28.51 -3.81
C HIS A 145 7.72 27.51 -2.67
N GLU A 146 7.77 27.96 -1.43
CA GLU A 146 7.95 27.10 -0.25
C GLU A 146 6.74 26.18 -0.05
N ASP A 147 5.53 26.74 -0.19
CA ASP A 147 4.28 25.98 -0.10
C ASP A 147 4.24 24.83 -1.13
N ARG A 148 4.73 25.06 -2.35
CA ARG A 148 4.76 24.03 -3.41
C ARG A 148 5.73 22.91 -3.11
N ARG A 149 6.93 23.22 -2.58
CA ARG A 149 7.91 22.20 -2.20
C ARG A 149 7.41 21.35 -1.05
N LEU A 150 6.77 21.98 -0.06
CA LEU A 150 6.16 21.28 1.07
C LEU A 150 5.06 20.33 0.58
N LEU A 151 4.13 20.80 -0.27
CA LEU A 151 3.10 19.95 -0.88
C LEU A 151 3.71 18.77 -1.64
N ALA A 152 4.74 19.03 -2.46
CA ALA A 152 5.44 17.99 -3.21
C ALA A 152 6.06 16.93 -2.30
N HIS A 153 6.69 17.35 -1.21
CA HIS A 153 7.28 16.46 -0.23
C HIS A 153 6.24 15.53 0.42
N HIS A 154 5.12 16.07 0.88
CA HIS A 154 4.06 15.26 1.50
C HIS A 154 3.38 14.32 0.50
N VAL A 155 3.13 14.76 -0.74
CA VAL A 155 2.58 13.88 -1.80
C VAL A 155 3.54 12.73 -2.10
N ASN A 156 4.85 12.99 -2.16
CA ASN A 156 5.86 11.95 -2.34
C ASN A 156 5.86 10.95 -1.19
N LEU A 157 5.88 11.46 0.04
CA LEU A 157 5.87 10.65 1.26
C LEU A 157 4.65 9.73 1.28
N LEU A 158 3.46 10.25 0.95
CA LEU A 158 2.25 9.44 0.87
C LEU A 158 2.35 8.36 -0.20
N SER A 159 2.89 8.68 -1.37
CA SER A 159 3.11 7.71 -2.43
C SER A 159 4.07 6.60 -2.00
N GLU A 160 5.21 6.95 -1.41
CA GLU A 160 6.23 6.01 -0.95
C GLU A 160 5.67 5.08 0.14
N LEU A 161 4.95 5.62 1.12
CA LEU A 161 4.33 4.80 2.16
C LEU A 161 3.29 3.84 1.59
N LEU A 162 2.45 4.27 0.64
CA LEU A 162 1.47 3.38 0.02
C LEU A 162 2.13 2.28 -0.82
N ASP A 163 3.23 2.61 -1.52
CA ASP A 163 4.06 1.61 -2.22
C ASP A 163 4.63 0.58 -1.23
N ASP A 164 5.06 1.02 -0.04
CA ASP A 164 5.53 0.19 1.08
C ASP A 164 4.40 -0.50 1.88
N LYS A 165 3.23 -0.66 1.26
CA LYS A 165 2.05 -1.36 1.81
C LYS A 165 1.45 -0.69 3.05
N TYR A 166 1.47 0.63 3.12
CA TYR A 166 0.70 1.36 4.14
C TYR A 166 -0.74 1.59 3.68
N VAL A 167 -1.64 1.84 4.64
CA VAL A 167 -3.06 2.12 4.41
C VAL A 167 -3.51 3.32 5.24
N PHE A 168 -4.58 3.98 4.79
CA PHE A 168 -5.21 5.06 5.55
C PHE A 168 -6.10 4.49 6.65
N ILE A 169 -5.81 4.84 7.90
CA ILE A 169 -6.57 4.45 9.09
C ILE A 169 -7.29 5.67 9.66
N LEU A 170 -8.62 5.59 9.73
CA LEU A 170 -9.47 6.60 10.34
C LEU A 170 -9.57 6.35 11.84
N ASN A 171 -9.07 7.29 12.64
CA ASN A 171 -9.10 7.20 14.09
C ASN A 171 -10.15 8.14 14.68
N ASN A 172 -11.32 7.61 15.02
CA ASN A 172 -12.45 8.37 15.60
C ASN A 172 -12.12 9.03 16.96
N LYS A 173 -11.09 8.56 17.66
CA LYS A 173 -10.67 9.04 18.99
C LYS A 173 -9.28 9.69 18.97
N SER A 174 -8.75 10.00 17.79
CA SER A 174 -7.41 10.56 17.70
C SER A 174 -7.37 11.96 18.29
N ILE A 175 -6.55 12.12 19.32
CA ILE A 175 -6.10 13.42 19.83
C ILE A 175 -4.74 13.64 19.19
N GLY A 176 -4.60 14.73 18.45
CA GLY A 176 -3.34 15.05 17.78
C GLY A 176 -3.44 16.28 16.89
N THR A 177 -2.30 16.69 16.37
CA THR A 177 -2.19 17.73 15.34
C THR A 177 -2.00 17.08 13.98
N CYS A 178 -2.43 17.77 12.93
CA CYS A 178 -2.09 17.41 11.56
C CYS A 178 -0.59 17.62 11.34
N ASP A 179 0.09 16.67 10.70
CA ASP A 179 1.53 16.76 10.40
C ASP A 179 1.83 17.67 9.19
N PHE A 180 0.79 18.17 8.52
CA PHE A 180 0.97 19.17 7.48
C PHE A 180 1.20 20.54 8.13
N ASN A 181 2.45 21.04 8.06
CA ASN A 181 2.87 22.27 8.76
C ASN A 181 2.06 23.53 8.39
N ALA A 182 1.48 23.58 7.19
CA ALA A 182 0.62 24.70 6.78
C ALA A 182 -0.88 24.48 7.12
N CYS A 183 -1.19 23.45 7.92
CA CYS A 183 -2.54 23.20 8.41
C CYS A 183 -2.97 24.35 9.33
N ARG A 184 -4.07 25.02 8.96
CA ARG A 184 -4.63 26.14 9.71
C ARG A 184 -5.74 25.75 10.68
N LEU A 185 -6.10 24.47 10.73
CA LEU A 185 -7.15 24.01 11.63
C LEU A 185 -6.70 24.27 13.06
N PRO A 186 -7.38 25.18 13.77
CA PRO A 186 -6.97 25.55 15.12
C PRO A 186 -7.11 24.33 16.01
N THR A 187 -6.05 24.01 16.74
CA THR A 187 -6.06 22.96 17.79
C THR A 187 -6.99 23.33 18.96
N SER A 188 -7.56 24.54 18.97
CA SER A 188 -8.27 25.12 20.12
C SER A 188 -9.79 24.92 20.09
N GLU A 189 -10.27 24.19 21.09
CA GLU A 189 -11.53 24.34 21.84
C GLU A 189 -12.88 24.09 21.17
N SER A 190 -12.95 23.90 19.86
CA SER A 190 -14.17 23.40 19.24
C SER A 190 -14.36 21.91 19.58
N ASN A 191 -15.39 21.58 20.36
CA ASN A 191 -15.83 20.22 20.75
C ASN A 191 -16.10 19.23 19.58
N ARG A 192 -15.72 19.56 18.35
CA ARG A 192 -15.78 18.71 17.17
C ARG A 192 -14.37 18.63 16.58
N SER A 193 -13.54 17.74 17.12
CA SER A 193 -12.28 17.38 16.47
C SER A 193 -12.60 16.72 15.13
N SER A 194 -12.11 17.32 14.04
CA SER A 194 -12.14 16.66 12.74
C SER A 194 -11.34 15.35 12.84
N PRO A 195 -11.87 14.21 12.37
CA PRO A 195 -11.16 12.95 12.51
C PRO A 195 -9.82 13.02 11.78
N LEU A 196 -8.75 12.60 12.45
CA LEU A 196 -7.44 12.46 11.82
C LEU A 196 -7.35 11.09 11.14
N VAL A 197 -6.72 11.11 9.98
CA VAL A 197 -6.37 9.94 9.19
C VAL A 197 -4.89 9.68 9.40
N THR A 198 -4.54 8.52 9.95
CA THR A 198 -3.16 8.08 10.09
C THR A 198 -2.78 7.20 8.90
N ILE A 199 -1.51 7.24 8.47
CA ILE A 199 -0.99 6.29 7.48
C ILE A 199 -0.16 5.25 8.22
N GLU A 200 -0.64 4.01 8.22
CA GLU A 200 -0.06 2.92 9.00
C GLU A 200 0.25 1.73 8.12
N GLN A 201 1.25 0.94 8.50
CA GLN A 201 1.60 -0.28 7.78
C GLN A 201 0.43 -1.28 7.80
N LEU A 202 0.13 -1.89 6.67
CA LEU A 202 -0.79 -3.02 6.60
C LEU A 202 -0.13 -4.23 7.27
N ILE A 203 -0.71 -4.67 8.38
CA ILE A 203 -0.23 -5.84 9.14
C ILE A 203 -0.93 -7.10 8.64
N HIS A 204 -2.26 -7.04 8.55
CA HIS A 204 -3.09 -8.09 7.97
C HIS A 204 -4.47 -7.52 7.64
N TRP A 205 -5.08 -7.95 6.54
CA TRP A 205 -6.42 -7.48 6.11
C TRP A 205 -7.50 -7.74 7.16
N GLY A 206 -7.44 -8.86 7.87
CA GLY A 206 -8.36 -9.21 8.94
C GLY A 206 -8.34 -8.29 10.16
N THR A 207 -7.37 -7.37 10.25
CA THR A 207 -7.33 -6.32 11.30
C THR A 207 -8.10 -5.06 10.91
N LEU A 208 -8.59 -4.99 9.66
CA LEU A 208 -9.18 -3.79 9.08
C LEU A 208 -10.67 -3.98 8.80
N THR A 209 -11.44 -2.92 9.02
CA THR A 209 -12.81 -2.77 8.50
C THR A 209 -12.86 -1.52 7.63
N PRO A 210 -13.44 -1.56 6.42
CA PRO A 210 -13.59 -0.36 5.60
C PRO A 210 -14.46 0.70 6.29
N ALA A 211 -14.07 1.97 6.21
CA ALA A 211 -14.77 3.11 6.81
C ALA A 211 -15.71 3.80 5.80
N PHE A 212 -16.72 3.08 5.31
CA PHE A 212 -17.65 3.56 4.28
C PHE A 212 -18.49 4.77 4.72
N ASP A 213 -18.64 4.97 6.03
CA ASP A 213 -19.32 6.11 6.63
C ASP A 213 -18.49 7.41 6.56
N SER A 214 -17.27 7.35 6.04
CA SER A 214 -16.40 8.50 5.83
C SER A 214 -16.01 8.63 4.35
N SER A 215 -16.42 9.73 3.72
CA SER A 215 -15.93 10.09 2.39
C SER A 215 -14.72 11.00 2.53
N LEU A 216 -13.52 10.46 2.29
CA LEU A 216 -12.28 11.23 2.30
C LEU A 216 -11.91 11.67 0.89
N CYS A 217 -11.46 12.92 0.75
CA CYS A 217 -10.97 13.47 -0.51
C CYS A 217 -11.98 13.29 -1.66
N ARG A 218 -13.27 13.53 -1.41
CA ARG A 218 -14.35 13.31 -2.40
C ARG A 218 -14.38 11.89 -2.97
N GLY A 219 -14.13 10.89 -2.13
CA GLY A 219 -14.11 9.48 -2.54
C GLY A 219 -12.86 9.06 -3.32
N HIS A 220 -11.77 9.82 -3.28
CA HIS A 220 -10.49 9.43 -3.88
C HIS A 220 -9.56 8.69 -2.91
N VAL A 221 -9.97 8.58 -1.63
CA VAL A 221 -9.24 7.80 -0.62
C VAL A 221 -10.21 6.89 0.10
N LEU A 222 -9.96 5.58 0.05
CA LEU A 222 -10.59 4.62 0.94
C LEU A 222 -9.76 4.54 2.23
N ALA A 223 -10.42 4.74 3.37
CA ALA A 223 -9.84 4.53 4.69
C ALA A 223 -10.46 3.33 5.41
N PHE A 224 -9.75 2.86 6.43
CA PHE A 224 -10.11 1.71 7.24
C PHE A 224 -10.11 2.06 8.72
N ARG A 225 -10.67 1.18 9.54
CA ARG A 225 -10.60 1.21 11.00
C ARG A 225 -9.90 -0.05 11.51
N ARG A 226 -9.12 0.08 12.58
CA ARG A 226 -8.45 -1.03 13.29
C ARG A 226 -9.41 -1.78 14.21
N ASN A 227 -10.50 -2.30 13.66
CA ASN A 227 -11.53 -3.03 14.38
C ASN A 227 -12.01 -4.27 13.60
N GLY A 228 -11.16 -4.81 12.73
CA GLY A 228 -11.45 -6.04 11.99
C GLY A 228 -11.59 -7.26 12.90
N GLU A 229 -12.01 -8.38 12.34
CA GLU A 229 -12.31 -9.60 13.10
C GLU A 229 -11.12 -10.12 13.91
N MET A 230 -9.90 -10.00 13.39
CA MET A 230 -8.69 -10.46 14.07
C MET A 230 -8.32 -9.58 15.27
N CYS A 231 -8.82 -8.33 15.35
CA CYS A 231 -8.59 -7.49 16.52
C CYS A 231 -9.26 -8.03 17.80
N LYS A 232 -10.14 -9.03 17.70
CA LYS A 232 -10.70 -9.74 18.86
C LYS A 232 -9.66 -10.66 19.53
N ASP A 233 -8.64 -11.07 18.80
CA ASP A 233 -7.55 -11.88 19.32
C ASP A 233 -6.48 -10.98 19.99
N PRO A 234 -6.13 -11.23 21.26
CA PRO A 234 -5.08 -10.49 21.96
C PRO A 234 -3.71 -10.52 21.26
N LEU A 235 -3.35 -11.61 20.59
CA LEU A 235 -2.07 -11.74 19.88
C LEU A 235 -1.98 -10.75 18.71
N TRP A 236 -3.07 -10.61 17.97
CA TRP A 236 -3.17 -9.63 16.89
C TRP A 236 -3.17 -8.20 17.43
N THR A 237 -3.82 -7.95 18.57
CA THR A 237 -3.76 -6.64 19.23
C THR A 237 -2.31 -6.29 19.63
N GLN A 238 -1.54 -7.25 20.14
CA GLN A 238 -0.13 -7.06 20.47
C GLN A 238 0.72 -6.83 19.22
N ALA A 239 0.49 -7.60 18.15
CA ALA A 239 1.17 -7.40 16.86
C ALA A 239 0.89 -5.99 16.31
N ILE A 240 -0.36 -5.54 16.32
CA ILE A 240 -0.74 -4.18 15.92
C ILE A 240 0.05 -3.14 16.70
N ARG A 241 0.09 -3.24 18.03
CA ARG A 241 0.86 -2.31 18.87
C ARG A 241 2.36 -2.32 18.59
N LYS A 242 2.92 -3.48 18.23
CA LYS A 242 4.35 -3.66 17.96
C LYS A 242 4.77 -3.10 16.60
N PHE A 243 3.95 -3.31 15.57
CA PHE A 243 4.28 -2.94 14.20
C PHE A 243 3.75 -1.56 13.79
N THR A 244 2.73 -1.03 14.47
CA THR A 244 2.31 0.35 14.26
C THR A 244 3.36 1.29 14.84
N SER A 245 3.90 2.18 13.99
CA SER A 245 4.80 3.24 14.42
C SER A 245 4.16 4.05 15.56
N PRO A 246 4.92 4.44 16.62
CA PRO A 246 4.37 5.26 17.69
C PRO A 246 3.89 6.63 17.19
N ASN A 247 4.49 7.13 16.11
CA ASN A 247 4.17 8.42 15.49
C ASN A 247 3.93 8.20 13.99
N PRO A 248 2.83 7.57 13.58
CA PRO A 248 2.51 7.44 12.17
C PRO A 248 2.15 8.82 11.60
N PRO A 249 2.43 9.11 10.32
CA PRO A 249 1.99 10.36 9.69
C PRO A 249 0.49 10.55 9.81
N LYS A 250 0.05 11.75 10.20
CA LYS A 250 -1.36 12.07 10.49
C LYS A 250 -1.79 13.29 9.69
N TYR A 251 -2.93 13.18 9.03
CA TYR A 251 -3.52 14.30 8.28
C TYR A 251 -4.97 14.46 8.67
N CYS A 252 -5.42 15.69 8.82
CA CYS A 252 -6.86 15.97 8.84
C CYS A 252 -7.44 15.80 7.43
N GLY A 253 -8.76 15.58 7.34
CA GLY A 253 -9.44 15.39 6.06
C GLY A 253 -9.19 16.53 5.06
N GLU A 254 -9.22 17.79 5.51
CA GLU A 254 -9.01 18.96 4.65
C GLU A 254 -7.60 19.03 4.05
N CYS A 255 -6.56 18.75 4.85
CA CYS A 255 -5.19 18.74 4.35
C CYS A 255 -4.96 17.57 3.40
N LEU A 256 -5.53 16.41 3.70
CA LEU A 256 -5.42 15.24 2.81
C LEU A 256 -6.12 15.49 1.47
N GLU A 257 -7.29 16.13 1.48
CA GLU A 257 -8.02 16.52 0.27
C GLU A 257 -7.22 17.55 -0.55
N MET A 258 -6.66 18.57 0.10
CA MET A 258 -5.80 19.54 -0.56
C MET A 258 -4.56 18.87 -1.18
N LEU A 259 -3.90 17.95 -0.48
CA LEU A 259 -2.76 17.19 -1.01
C LEU A 259 -3.17 16.37 -2.24
N MET A 260 -4.33 15.69 -2.16
CA MET A 260 -4.90 14.95 -3.29
C MET A 260 -5.20 15.87 -4.47
N ASP A 261 -5.85 17.02 -4.27
CA ASP A 261 -6.16 17.99 -5.34
C ASP A 261 -4.90 18.56 -6.00
N LYS A 262 -3.81 18.73 -5.23
CA LYS A 262 -2.54 19.30 -5.72
C LYS A 262 -1.54 18.25 -6.21
N ARG A 263 -1.85 16.96 -6.11
CA ARG A 263 -0.92 15.86 -6.43
C ARG A 263 -0.26 15.95 -7.81
N ALA A 264 -1.03 16.31 -8.84
CA ALA A 264 -0.52 16.41 -10.21
C ALA A 264 0.52 17.54 -10.36
N THR A 265 0.29 18.68 -9.70
CA THR A 265 1.23 19.81 -9.70
C THR A 265 2.47 19.48 -8.87
N ALA A 266 2.28 18.87 -7.70
CA ALA A 266 3.34 18.36 -6.84
C ALA A 266 4.25 17.38 -7.60
N ALA A 267 3.68 16.38 -8.26
CA ALA A 267 4.42 15.39 -9.05
C ALA A 267 5.20 16.03 -10.21
N ALA A 268 4.61 17.00 -10.91
CA ALA A 268 5.31 17.74 -11.97
C ALA A 268 6.50 18.56 -11.42
N ASP A 269 6.36 19.16 -10.25
CA ASP A 269 7.44 19.90 -9.60
C ASP A 269 8.57 18.98 -9.15
N MET A 270 8.25 17.78 -8.64
CA MET A 270 9.26 16.76 -8.30
C MET A 270 10.05 16.25 -9.51
N LYS A 271 9.35 16.00 -10.63
CA LYS A 271 10.02 15.59 -11.88
C LYS A 271 10.99 16.66 -12.39
N ARG A 272 10.73 17.94 -12.10
CA ARG A 272 11.63 19.06 -12.43
C ARG A 272 12.76 19.24 -11.42
N SER A 273 12.51 18.96 -10.14
CA SER A 273 13.48 19.14 -9.07
C SER A 273 14.45 17.98 -8.93
N ARG A 274 14.13 16.79 -9.46
CA ARG A 274 15.11 15.72 -9.62
C ARG A 274 16.29 16.32 -10.39
N PRO A 275 17.46 16.50 -9.74
CA PRO A 275 18.62 17.05 -10.42
C PRO A 275 18.81 16.14 -11.62
N ARG A 276 18.67 16.69 -12.84
CA ARG A 276 19.08 16.00 -14.06
C ARG A 276 20.47 15.51 -13.73
N SER A 277 20.59 14.20 -13.59
CA SER A 277 21.79 13.49 -13.18
C SER A 277 22.98 14.30 -13.61
N PHE A 278 23.79 14.70 -12.64
CA PHE A 278 25.13 15.24 -12.81
C PHE A 278 25.65 14.67 -14.12
N ILE A 279 25.62 15.47 -15.20
CA ILE A 279 26.30 15.04 -16.42
C ILE A 279 27.72 14.96 -15.89
N ALA A 280 28.22 13.74 -15.71
CA ALA A 280 29.63 13.52 -15.52
C ALA A 280 30.23 14.09 -16.79
N VAL A 281 30.55 15.40 -16.76
CA VAL A 281 31.24 16.09 -17.83
C VAL A 281 32.52 15.31 -17.92
N ASN A 282 32.61 14.49 -18.98
CA ASN A 282 33.69 13.61 -19.32
C ASN A 282 34.98 13.99 -18.60
N GLY A 283 35.20 13.39 -17.44
CA GLY A 283 36.55 13.13 -16.99
C GLY A 283 37.07 12.16 -18.02
N GLN A 284 37.73 12.68 -19.06
CA GLN A 284 38.52 11.89 -19.99
C GLN A 284 39.41 11.00 -19.13
N CYS A 285 39.00 9.74 -18.99
CA CYS A 285 39.78 8.71 -18.35
C CYS A 285 40.94 8.44 -19.31
N ARG A 286 42.03 9.19 -19.14
CA ARG A 286 43.34 8.91 -19.73
C ARG A 286 43.88 7.62 -19.10
N TYR A 287 43.28 6.49 -19.45
CA TYR A 287 43.87 5.17 -19.32
C TYR A 287 43.84 4.49 -20.70
N ALA A 288 44.37 5.21 -21.69
CA ALA A 288 44.83 4.65 -22.94
C ALA A 288 46.34 4.88 -23.00
N ALA A 289 47.10 4.17 -22.14
CA ALA A 289 48.56 4.03 -22.22
C ALA A 289 49.06 3.09 -21.11
N LEU A 290 48.63 1.82 -21.09
CA LEU A 290 49.34 0.78 -20.32
C LEU A 290 49.11 -0.66 -20.82
N ASP A 291 48.56 -0.86 -22.02
CA ASP A 291 48.37 -2.20 -22.60
C ASP A 291 49.20 -2.47 -23.88
N GLU A 292 50.16 -1.60 -24.21
CA GLU A 292 51.10 -1.79 -25.33
C GLU A 292 52.47 -2.38 -24.91
N ALA A 293 52.58 -2.94 -23.70
CA ALA A 293 53.83 -3.53 -23.20
C ALA A 293 53.82 -5.06 -23.06
N ARG A 294 52.81 -5.77 -23.59
CA ARG A 294 52.69 -7.24 -23.45
C ARG A 294 52.79 -8.06 -24.74
N GLN A 295 53.09 -7.44 -25.90
CA GLN A 295 53.19 -8.15 -27.18
C GLN A 295 54.63 -8.48 -27.66
N LEU A 296 55.68 -8.33 -26.85
CA LEU A 296 57.06 -8.59 -27.29
C LEU A 296 57.79 -9.78 -26.63
N SER A 297 57.10 -10.66 -25.90
CA SER A 297 57.75 -11.79 -25.22
C SER A 297 57.32 -13.19 -25.64
N SER A 298 56.73 -13.38 -26.83
CA SER A 298 56.32 -14.72 -27.32
C SER A 298 56.96 -15.14 -28.65
N THR A 299 58.22 -14.79 -28.89
CA THR A 299 59.03 -15.38 -29.97
C THR A 299 60.44 -15.70 -29.49
N SER A 300 60.58 -16.83 -28.78
CA SER A 300 61.79 -17.67 -28.75
C SER A 300 61.58 -18.83 -27.78
N GLY A 301 61.54 -20.04 -28.32
CA GLY A 301 61.31 -21.30 -27.61
C GLY A 301 60.69 -22.32 -28.51
#